data_AF-A0A3M1AVJ4-F1
#
_entry.id   AF-A0A3M1AVJ4-F1
#
_cell.length_a   1.000
_cell.length_b   1.000
_cell.length_c   1.000
_cell.angle_alpha   90.00
_cell.angle_beta   90.00
_cell.angle_gamma   90.00
#
_symmetry.space_group_name_H-M   'P 1'
#
loop_
_entity.id
_entity.type
_entity.pdbx_description
1 polymer ?
#
loop_
_entity_poly.entity_id
_entity_poly.type
_entity_poly.pdbx_seq_one_letter_code
_entity_poly.pdbx_strand_id
1 'polypeptide(L)'
;LWADSLVLKVKDLMEKWYGPGFIEMKHPEKGTRYVKVDGNRRIILWAVDEQYVKALYSDLTRIKKESEKDTQKRSSKSAKENQPKDG
;
A
#
# COMPACT_ATOMS: atom_id res chain seq x y z
N LEU A 1 -10.17 -1.42 26.51
CA LEU A 1 -9.87 -0.10 25.93
C LEU A 1 -9.50 -0.30 24.45
N TRP A 2 -10.43 -0.68 23.58
CA TRP A 2 -11.26 0.18 22.72
C TRP A 2 -10.51 1.05 21.69
N ALA A 3 -9.21 0.81 21.47
CA ALA A 3 -8.44 1.41 20.38
C ALA A 3 -8.17 0.38 19.27
N ASP A 4 -9.22 -0.23 18.73
CA ASP A 4 -9.11 -1.01 17.50
C ASP A 4 -8.76 -0.03 16.37
N SER A 5 -7.62 -0.23 15.71
CA SER A 5 -7.17 0.65 14.62
C SER A 5 -8.24 0.72 13.53
N LEU A 6 -8.69 1.93 13.15
CA LEU A 6 -9.75 2.15 12.15
C LEU A 6 -9.50 1.36 10.86
N VAL A 7 -8.22 1.23 10.44
CA VAL A 7 -7.84 0.46 9.25
C VAL A 7 -8.18 -1.03 9.36
N LEU A 8 -8.15 -1.62 10.56
CA LEU A 8 -8.56 -3.01 10.79
C LEU A 8 -10.07 -3.16 10.62
N LYS A 9 -10.86 -2.24 11.17
CA LYS A 9 -12.33 -2.23 10.97
C LYS A 9 -12.70 -2.06 9.50
N VAL A 10 -12.00 -1.18 8.78
CA VAL A 10 -12.18 -1.00 7.34
C VAL A 10 -11.73 -2.25 6.57
N LYS A 11 -10.63 -2.90 6.96
CA LYS A 11 -10.19 -4.17 6.37
C LYS A 11 -11.28 -5.24 6.51
N ASP A 12 -11.84 -5.40 7.71
CA ASP A 12 -12.90 -6.38 7.97
C ASP A 12 -14.18 -6.07 7.17
N LEU A 13 -14.53 -4.80 6.99
CA LEU A 13 -15.62 -4.38 6.09
C LEU A 13 -15.31 -4.75 4.63
N MET A 14 -14.09 -4.50 4.17
CA MET A 14 -13.67 -4.84 2.81
C MET A 14 -13.61 -6.35 2.57
N GLU A 15 -13.27 -7.15 3.58
CA GLU A 15 -13.33 -8.62 3.50
C GLU A 15 -14.75 -9.15 3.39
N LYS A 16 -15.75 -8.46 3.95
CA LYS A 16 -17.17 -8.79 3.72
C LYS A 16 -17.61 -8.51 2.29
N TRP A 17 -17.07 -7.49 1.64
CA TRP A 17 -17.45 -7.10 0.28
C TRP A 17 -16.68 -7.84 -0.83
N TYR A 18 -15.38 -8.02 -0.65
CA TYR A 18 -14.48 -8.59 -1.66
C TYR A 18 -14.00 -10.00 -1.30
N GLY A 19 -14.52 -10.58 -0.22
CA GLY A 19 -14.06 -11.83 0.35
C GLY A 19 -12.76 -11.69 1.15
N PRO A 20 -12.39 -12.72 1.93
CA PRO A 20 -11.21 -12.71 2.78
C PRO A 20 -9.90 -12.69 1.98
N GLY A 21 -8.77 -12.39 2.64
CA GLY A 21 -7.44 -12.58 2.07
C GLY A 21 -6.67 -11.29 1.82
N PHE A 22 -6.95 -10.23 2.59
CA PHE A 22 -6.02 -9.10 2.64
C PHE A 22 -4.73 -9.52 3.33
N ILE A 23 -3.60 -9.29 2.67
CA ILE A 23 -2.26 -9.52 3.22
C ILE A 23 -1.72 -8.25 3.86
N GLU A 24 -1.11 -8.38 5.04
CA GLU A 24 -0.40 -7.28 5.69
C GLU A 24 0.99 -7.11 5.07
N MET A 25 1.33 -5.87 4.69
CA MET A 25 2.67 -5.50 4.24
C MET A 25 3.15 -4.29 5.02
N LYS A 26 4.34 -4.40 5.63
CA LYS A 26 4.99 -3.30 6.35
C LYS A 26 5.93 -2.57 5.40
N HIS A 27 5.71 -1.27 5.23
CA HIS A 27 6.64 -0.40 4.50
C HIS A 27 7.45 0.43 5.51
N PRO A 28 8.80 0.46 5.42
CA PRO A 28 9.65 1.12 6.42
C PRO A 28 9.27 2.60 6.64
N GLU A 29 9.01 3.35 5.56
CA GLU A 29 8.61 4.77 5.66
C GLU A 29 7.09 5.02 5.74
N LYS A 30 6.25 4.06 5.33
CA LYS A 30 4.82 4.32 5.02
C LYS A 30 3.84 3.54 5.89
N GLY A 31 4.36 2.90 6.93
CA GLY A 31 3.59 2.10 7.86
C GLY A 31 2.98 0.84 7.24
N THR A 32 2.04 0.26 7.97
CA THR A 32 1.32 -0.95 7.58
C THR A 32 0.30 -0.67 6.47
N ARG A 33 0.27 -1.56 5.47
CA ARG A 33 -0.72 -1.58 4.40
C ARG A 33 -1.38 -2.95 4.33
N TYR A 34 -2.66 -2.99 4.01
CA TYR A 34 -3.38 -4.24 3.73
C TYR A 34 -3.67 -4.30 2.24
N VAL A 35 -3.25 -5.37 1.59
CA VAL A 35 -3.36 -5.50 0.13
C VAL A 35 -4.16 -6.73 -0.23
N LYS A 36 -5.06 -6.61 -1.20
CA LYS A 36 -5.75 -7.75 -1.82
C LYS A 36 -5.68 -7.63 -3.32
N VAL A 37 -5.53 -8.77 -4.00
CA VAL A 37 -5.82 -8.89 -5.43
C VAL A 37 -7.14 -9.64 -5.56
N ASP A 38 -8.12 -9.01 -6.17
CA ASP A 38 -9.44 -9.56 -6.45
C ASP A 38 -9.69 -9.53 -7.96
N GLY A 39 -9.56 -10.70 -8.60
CA GLY A 39 -9.52 -10.82 -10.05
C GLY A 39 -8.45 -9.93 -10.67
N ASN A 40 -8.85 -8.97 -11.48
CA ASN A 40 -7.96 -8.00 -12.13
C ASN A 40 -7.81 -6.69 -11.34
N ARG A 41 -8.29 -6.59 -10.09
CA ARG A 41 -8.18 -5.37 -9.28
C ARG A 41 -7.25 -5.60 -8.10
N ARG A 42 -6.35 -4.66 -7.86
CA ARG A 42 -5.59 -4.57 -6.61
C ARG A 42 -6.20 -3.51 -5.71
N ILE A 43 -6.49 -3.88 -4.47
CA ILE A 43 -7.02 -3.01 -3.42
C ILE A 43 -5.94 -2.84 -2.36
N ILE A 44 -5.61 -1.60 -2.01
CA ILE A 44 -4.62 -1.28 -0.98
C ILE A 44 -5.30 -0.38 0.07
N LEU A 45 -5.29 -0.80 1.33
CA LEU A 45 -5.80 -0.05 2.47
C LEU A 45 -4.63 0.42 3.34
N TRP A 46 -4.67 1.66 3.82
CA TRP A 46 -3.75 2.16 4.83
C TRP A 46 -4.37 3.29 5.66
N ALA A 47 -3.96 3.40 6.92
CA ALA A 47 -4.30 4.54 7.76
C ALA A 47 -3.54 5.78 7.27
N VAL A 48 -4.24 6.91 7.19
CA VAL A 48 -3.62 8.23 6.97
C VAL A 48 -3.29 8.85 8.32
N ASP A 49 -4.24 8.76 9.24
CA ASP A 49 -4.16 9.18 10.63
C ASP A 49 -5.25 8.41 11.42
N GLU A 50 -5.55 8.86 12.64
CA GLU A 50 -6.54 8.21 13.51
C GLU A 50 -7.99 8.33 13.00
N GLN A 51 -8.28 9.31 12.15
CA GLN A 51 -9.63 9.61 11.66
C GLN A 51 -9.88 9.11 10.24
N TYR A 52 -8.83 8.91 9.44
CA TYR A 52 -8.95 8.60 8.03
C TYR A 52 -8.21 7.33 7.59
N VAL A 53 -8.88 6.54 6.76
CA VAL A 53 -8.31 5.39 6.04
C VAL A 53 -8.47 5.62 4.54
N LYS A 54 -7.41 5.37 3.77
CA LYS A 54 -7.45 5.39 2.30
C LYS A 54 -7.56 3.98 1.76
N ALA A 55 -8.43 3.82 0.76
CA ALA A 55 -8.52 2.63 -0.08
C ALA A 55 -8.17 3.02 -1.52
N LEU A 56 -7.11 2.43 -2.07
CA LEU A 56 -6.69 2.62 -3.46
C LEU A 56 -7.02 1.39 -4.27
N TYR A 57 -7.70 1.59 -5.39
CA TYR A 57 -8.03 0.56 -6.37
C TYR A 57 -7.17 0.76 -7.62
N SER A 58 -6.57 -0.31 -8.11
CA SER A 58 -5.83 -0.33 -9.37
C SER A 58 -6.34 -1.45 -10.26
N ASP A 59 -6.69 -1.13 -11.51
CA ASP A 59 -6.96 -2.13 -12.55
C ASP A 59 -5.64 -2.68 -13.10
N LEU A 60 -5.40 -3.96 -12.89
CA LEU A 60 -4.19 -4.65 -13.28
C LEU A 60 -4.11 -4.91 -14.80
N THR A 61 -5.22 -4.83 -15.54
CA THR A 61 -5.22 -4.98 -17.01
C THR A 61 -4.61 -3.78 -17.73
N ARG A 62 -4.55 -2.62 -17.08
CA ARG A 62 -4.02 -1.37 -17.64
C ARG A 62 -2.58 -1.07 -17.22
N ILE A 63 -1.87 -2.01 -16.58
CA ILE A 63 -0.46 -1.83 -16.18
C ILE A 63 0.50 -2.01 -17.37
N LYS A 64 0.31 -1.23 -18.43
CA LYS A 64 1.26 -1.18 -19.56
C LYS A 64 2.05 0.12 -19.69
N LYS A 65 1.97 1.08 -18.75
CA LYS A 65 2.78 2.32 -18.84
C LYS A 65 3.30 2.94 -17.52
N GLU A 66 2.95 2.41 -16.34
CA GLU A 66 3.32 3.04 -15.05
C GLU A 66 4.40 2.31 -14.25
N SER A 67 4.58 1.00 -14.47
CA SER A 67 5.58 0.17 -13.77
C SER A 67 7.03 0.55 -14.10
N GLU A 68 7.28 1.17 -15.24
CA GLU A 68 8.62 1.66 -15.62
C GLU A 68 9.01 2.92 -14.83
N LYS A 69 8.04 3.82 -14.57
CA LYS A 69 8.28 5.06 -13.81
C LYS A 69 8.47 4.80 -12.31
N ASP A 70 7.70 3.87 -11.75
CA ASP A 70 7.83 3.49 -10.34
C ASP A 70 9.10 2.70 -10.03
N THR A 71 9.55 1.86 -10.97
CA THR A 71 10.82 1.12 -10.83
C THR A 71 12.02 2.05 -10.94
N GLN A 72 12.01 3.01 -11.88
CA GLN A 72 13.06 4.03 -11.99
C GLN A 72 13.08 5.03 -10.82
N LYS A 73 11.91 5.38 -10.25
CA LYS A 73 11.85 6.26 -9.08
C LYS A 73 12.36 5.58 -7.80
N ARG A 74 12.16 4.27 -7.66
CA ARG A 74 12.70 3.50 -6.53
C ARG A 74 14.20 3.22 -6.68
N SER A 75 14.68 2.92 -7.90
CA SER A 75 16.12 2.71 -8.14
C SER A 75 16.93 4.00 -8.04
N SER A 76 16.41 5.14 -8.52
CA SER A 76 17.07 6.44 -8.38
C SER A 76 17.09 6.98 -6.95
N LYS A 77 16.09 6.67 -6.12
CA LYS A 77 16.10 7.03 -4.69
C LYS A 77 17.15 6.23 -3.90
N SER A 78 17.26 4.92 -4.13
CA SER A 78 18.31 4.08 -3.51
C SER A 78 19.73 4.43 -3.99
N ALA A 79 19.90 4.86 -5.24
CA ALA A 79 21.22 5.24 -5.76
C ALA A 79 21.74 6.56 -5.18
N LYS A 80 20.84 7.48 -4.78
CA LYS A 80 21.20 8.79 -4.23
C LYS A 80 21.50 8.76 -2.72
N GLU A 81 21.04 7.73 -2.03
CA GLU A 81 21.23 7.54 -0.57
C GLU A 81 22.56 6.84 -0.23
N ASN A 82 23.16 6.12 -1.19
CA ASN A 82 24.43 5.40 -1.02
C ASN A 82 25.67 6.16 -1.54
N GLN A 83 25.56 7.46 -1.82
CA GLN A 83 26.75 8.27 -2.09
C GLN A 83 27.44 8.61 -0.75
N PRO A 84 28.75 8.34 -0.60
CA PRO A 84 29.46 8.72 0.62
C PRO A 84 29.39 10.23 0.77
N LYS A 85 29.08 10.69 1.98
CA LYS A 85 29.20 12.11 2.33
C LYS A 85 30.70 12.39 2.46
N ASP A 86 31.29 12.93 1.39
CA ASP A 86 32.66 13.43 1.43
C ASP A 86 32.75 14.64 2.37
N GLY A 87 33.75 14.59 3.28
CA GLY A 87 34.35 15.75 3.95
C GLY A 87 33.82 16.06 5.35
#